data_AF-A0A6I5NXF1-F1
#
_entry.id   AF-A0A6I5NXF1-F1
#
_cell.length_a   1.000
_cell.length_b   1.000
_cell.length_c   1.000
_cell.angle_alpha   90.00
_cell.angle_beta   90.00
_cell.angle_gamma   90.00
#
_symmetry.space_group_name_H-M   'P 1'
#
loop_
_entity.id
_entity.type
_entity.pdbx_description
1 polymer ?
#
loop_
_entity_poly.entity_id
_entity_poly.type
_entity_poly.pdbx_seq_one_letter_code
_entity_poly.pdbx_strand_id
1 'polypeptide(L)'
;MGKKRNKKAKQLGHLPPQHDFFLNPHNDARFTRCPKCDGLTKLRKKPLMIFIKLVQPVSLNKTCRYCPNCDLLIVHQDELDQQVQQMCVQFFPHLLGEEYLVVGTVERKAWKEGYQGKATLGDMFATLHDFKQHLEFEPARWMWVKED
;
A
#
# COMPACT_ATOMS: atom_id res chain seq x y z
N MET A 1 31.90 -10.33 -24.06
CA MET A 1 30.47 -10.16 -23.66
C MET A 1 30.41 -9.93 -22.15
N GLY A 2 30.21 -8.69 -21.71
CA GLY A 2 30.17 -8.36 -20.27
C GLY A 2 28.89 -8.87 -19.62
N LYS A 3 29.00 -9.73 -18.61
CA LYS A 3 27.88 -10.13 -17.75
C LYS A 3 27.29 -8.88 -17.08
N LYS A 4 26.10 -8.44 -17.50
CA LYS A 4 25.32 -7.42 -16.78
C LYS A 4 25.07 -7.93 -15.37
N ARG A 5 25.78 -7.37 -14.37
CA ARG A 5 25.47 -7.55 -12.95
C ARG A 5 24.05 -7.02 -12.73
N ASN A 6 23.09 -7.92 -12.56
CA ASN A 6 21.75 -7.59 -12.15
C ASN A 6 21.83 -7.04 -10.72
N LYS A 7 21.87 -5.70 -10.56
CA LYS A 7 21.81 -5.06 -9.25
C LYS A 7 20.47 -5.47 -8.65
N LYS A 8 20.49 -6.36 -7.64
CA LYS A 8 19.29 -6.63 -6.85
C LYS A 8 18.76 -5.27 -6.38
N ALA A 9 17.51 -4.95 -6.71
CA ALA A 9 16.85 -3.77 -6.18
C ALA A 9 16.98 -3.82 -4.65
N LYS A 10 17.33 -2.70 -4.02
CA LYS A 10 17.42 -2.63 -2.56
C LYS A 10 16.01 -2.89 -2.02
N GLN A 11 15.80 -4.07 -1.45
CA GLN A 11 14.56 -4.44 -0.78
C GLN A 11 14.69 -4.05 0.70
N LEU A 12 13.65 -3.41 1.24
CA LEU A 12 13.53 -3.08 2.65
C LEU A 12 13.14 -4.33 3.45
N GLY A 13 12.17 -5.10 2.92
CA GLY A 13 11.74 -6.37 3.49
C GLY A 13 12.68 -7.53 3.19
N HIS A 14 12.66 -8.56 4.04
CA HIS A 14 13.42 -9.79 3.82
C HIS A 14 12.69 -10.80 2.92
N LEU A 15 11.38 -10.60 2.72
CA LEU A 15 10.55 -11.45 1.89
C LEU A 15 10.46 -10.93 0.44
N PRO A 16 10.18 -11.81 -0.54
CA PRO A 16 10.07 -11.39 -1.92
C PRO A 16 8.96 -10.33 -2.09
N PRO A 17 9.18 -9.29 -2.92
CA PRO A 17 8.18 -8.27 -3.17
C PRO A 17 6.87 -8.85 -3.69
N GLN A 18 5.76 -8.35 -3.17
CA GLN A 18 4.41 -8.76 -3.54
C GLN A 18 3.58 -7.57 -3.96
N HIS A 19 2.68 -7.83 -4.91
CA HIS A 19 1.70 -6.87 -5.40
C HIS A 19 2.28 -5.65 -6.12
N ASP A 20 1.62 -5.24 -7.19
CA ASP A 20 1.69 -3.86 -7.64
C ASP A 20 0.83 -3.01 -6.71
N PHE A 21 1.24 -1.78 -6.42
CA PHE A 21 0.52 -0.91 -5.49
C PHE A 21 0.04 0.37 -6.16
N PHE A 22 -1.19 0.76 -5.88
CA PHE A 22 -1.75 2.04 -6.25
C PHE A 22 -2.45 2.67 -5.05
N LEU A 23 -1.98 3.86 -4.66
CA LEU A 23 -2.67 4.72 -3.71
C LEU A 23 -3.61 5.61 -4.53
N ASN A 24 -4.91 5.38 -4.39
CA ASN A 24 -5.93 6.08 -5.15
C ASN A 24 -6.26 7.43 -4.51
N PRO A 25 -5.93 8.57 -5.15
CA PRO A 25 -6.28 9.91 -4.67
C PRO A 25 -7.73 10.31 -5.00
N HIS A 26 -8.43 9.52 -5.83
CA HIS A 26 -9.76 9.87 -6.34
C HIS A 26 -10.86 9.35 -5.42
N ASN A 27 -11.52 10.27 -4.74
CA ASN A 27 -12.59 9.97 -3.77
C ASN A 27 -13.86 9.37 -4.42
N ASP A 28 -14.09 9.65 -5.70
CA ASP A 28 -15.25 9.18 -6.47
C ASP A 28 -14.98 7.87 -7.22
N ALA A 29 -13.74 7.63 -7.64
CA ALA A 29 -13.37 6.42 -8.36
C ALA A 29 -13.10 5.26 -7.39
N ARG A 30 -14.08 4.36 -7.20
CA ARG A 30 -13.96 3.22 -6.27
C ARG A 30 -13.14 2.02 -6.78
N PHE A 31 -12.72 2.04 -8.05
CA PHE A 31 -11.96 0.97 -8.73
C PHE A 31 -12.54 -0.44 -8.49
N THR A 32 -13.85 -0.59 -8.72
CA THR A 32 -14.54 -1.89 -8.71
C THR A 32 -14.05 -2.82 -9.83
N ARG A 33 -13.50 -2.23 -10.90
CA ARG A 33 -12.75 -2.89 -11.96
C ARG A 33 -11.29 -2.48 -11.96
N CYS A 34 -10.44 -3.39 -12.38
CA CYS A 34 -9.00 -3.18 -12.44
C CYS A 34 -8.66 -2.24 -13.60
N PRO A 35 -7.90 -1.14 -13.37
CA PRO A 35 -7.55 -0.22 -14.43
C PRO A 35 -6.59 -0.82 -15.49
N LYS A 36 -5.91 -1.94 -15.18
CA LYS A 36 -5.01 -2.62 -16.12
C LYS A 36 -5.71 -3.61 -17.05
N CYS A 37 -6.70 -4.35 -16.55
CA CYS A 37 -7.26 -5.50 -17.26
C CYS A 37 -8.79 -5.53 -17.29
N ASP A 38 -9.46 -4.50 -16.76
CA ASP A 38 -10.91 -4.38 -16.59
C ASP A 38 -11.59 -5.52 -15.78
N GLY A 39 -10.79 -6.43 -15.22
CA GLY A 39 -11.30 -7.53 -14.39
C GLY A 39 -11.87 -7.05 -13.04
N LEU A 40 -12.76 -7.84 -12.46
CA LEU A 40 -13.38 -7.55 -11.17
C LEU A 40 -12.33 -7.52 -10.04
N THR A 41 -12.33 -6.44 -9.26
CA THR A 41 -11.52 -6.35 -8.05
C THR A 41 -12.26 -6.90 -6.84
N LYS A 42 -11.54 -7.55 -5.94
CA LYS A 42 -12.07 -8.16 -4.72
C LYS A 42 -11.69 -7.31 -3.51
N LEU A 43 -12.57 -7.22 -2.53
CA LEU A 43 -12.23 -6.62 -1.23
C LEU A 43 -11.38 -7.60 -0.42
N ARG A 44 -10.22 -7.15 0.06
CA ARG A 44 -9.30 -7.94 0.89
C ARG A 44 -8.72 -7.06 1.99
N LYS A 45 -8.70 -7.57 3.22
CA LYS A 45 -7.97 -6.93 4.32
C LYS A 45 -6.49 -7.31 4.23
N LYS A 46 -5.62 -6.30 4.21
CA LYS A 46 -4.17 -6.46 4.16
C LYS A 46 -3.53 -5.58 5.24
N PRO A 47 -2.65 -6.14 6.09
CA PRO A 47 -1.77 -5.33 6.94
C PRO A 47 -0.80 -4.56 6.05
N LEU A 48 -0.92 -3.24 6.04
CA LEU A 48 -0.03 -2.32 5.33
C LEU A 48 1.04 -1.85 6.29
N MET A 49 2.28 -1.81 5.84
CA MET A 49 3.39 -1.15 6.52
C MET A 49 3.55 0.27 5.98
N ILE A 50 3.45 1.25 6.86
CA ILE A 50 3.44 2.66 6.54
C ILE A 50 4.54 3.34 7.34
N PHE A 51 5.24 4.27 6.74
CA PHE A 51 6.20 5.12 7.43
C PHE A 51 5.72 6.56 7.42
N ILE A 52 5.56 7.14 8.60
CA ILE A 52 5.23 8.57 8.74
C ILE A 52 6.53 9.35 8.87
N LYS A 53 6.69 10.36 8.02
CA LYS A 53 7.90 11.19 7.90
C LYS A 53 9.19 10.36 7.73
N LEU A 54 9.06 9.15 7.17
CA LEU A 54 10.13 8.16 7.05
C LEU A 54 10.81 7.73 8.36
N VAL A 55 10.25 8.10 9.53
CA VAL A 55 10.85 7.81 10.85
C VAL A 55 10.02 6.83 11.66
N GLN A 56 8.70 6.93 11.58
CA GLN A 56 7.80 6.14 12.42
C GLN A 56 7.12 5.04 11.60
N PRO A 57 7.57 3.78 11.71
CA PRO A 57 6.87 2.65 11.12
C PRO A 57 5.58 2.38 11.89
N VAL A 58 4.50 2.16 11.15
CA VAL A 58 3.18 1.82 11.67
C VAL A 58 2.54 0.78 10.77
N SER A 59 1.82 -0.16 11.38
CA SER A 59 1.16 -1.24 10.65
C SER A 59 -0.36 -1.15 10.81
N LEU A 60 -1.07 -0.91 9.71
CA LEU A 60 -2.53 -0.75 9.70
C LEU A 60 -3.20 -1.84 8.88
N ASN A 61 -4.20 -2.51 9.44
CA ASN A 61 -4.97 -3.52 8.73
C ASN A 61 -6.11 -2.89 7.94
N LYS A 62 -5.84 -2.55 6.68
CA LYS A 62 -6.75 -1.82 5.81
C LYS A 62 -7.53 -2.77 4.89
N THR A 63 -8.82 -2.50 4.71
CA THR A 63 -9.59 -3.10 3.62
C THR A 63 -9.23 -2.40 2.31
N CYS A 64 -8.73 -3.17 1.35
CA CYS A 64 -8.22 -2.71 0.07
C CYS A 64 -8.92 -3.44 -1.08
N ARG A 65 -8.87 -2.88 -2.30
CA ARG A 65 -9.29 -3.58 -3.52
C ARG A 65 -8.10 -4.34 -4.09
N TYR A 66 -8.31 -5.59 -4.48
CA TYR A 66 -7.28 -6.47 -4.99
C TYR A 66 -7.71 -7.09 -6.34
N CYS A 67 -6.88 -6.95 -7.36
CA CYS A 67 -7.06 -7.64 -8.63
C CYS A 67 -6.24 -8.94 -8.64
N PRO A 68 -6.87 -10.13 -8.71
CA PRO A 68 -6.15 -11.40 -8.78
C PRO A 68 -5.40 -11.61 -10.09
N ASN A 69 -5.85 -10.98 -11.20
CA ASN A 69 -5.25 -11.18 -12.51
C ASN A 69 -3.94 -10.39 -12.68
N CYS A 70 -3.93 -9.15 -12.18
CA CYS A 70 -2.77 -8.26 -12.30
C CYS A 70 -1.90 -8.22 -11.03
N ASP A 71 -2.33 -8.91 -9.96
CA ASP A 71 -1.72 -8.81 -8.64
C ASP A 71 -1.65 -7.35 -8.14
N LEU A 72 -2.67 -6.55 -8.44
CA LEU A 72 -2.72 -5.12 -8.11
C LEU A 72 -3.49 -4.89 -6.81
N LEU A 73 -2.87 -4.21 -5.85
CA LEU A 73 -3.46 -3.74 -4.61
C LEU A 73 -3.75 -2.24 -4.72
N ILE A 74 -5.03 -1.87 -4.56
CA ILE A 74 -5.50 -0.50 -4.63
C ILE A 74 -6.02 -0.09 -3.24
N VAL A 75 -5.47 0.99 -2.71
CA VAL A 75 -5.84 1.57 -1.41
C VAL A 75 -6.41 2.94 -1.64
N HIS A 76 -7.56 3.21 -1.03
CA HIS A 76 -8.20 4.53 -1.07
C HIS A 76 -7.48 5.47 -0.11
N GLN A 77 -6.96 6.59 -0.63
CA GLN A 77 -6.15 7.54 0.12
C GLN A 77 -6.95 8.25 1.21
N ASP A 78 -8.17 8.71 0.91
CA ASP A 78 -9.09 9.33 1.89
C ASP A 78 -9.31 8.45 3.13
N GLU A 79 -9.61 7.17 2.91
CA GLU A 79 -9.82 6.21 3.99
C GLU A 79 -8.52 5.88 4.74
N LEU A 80 -7.36 5.94 4.08
CA LEU A 80 -6.07 5.71 4.71
C LEU A 80 -5.63 6.92 5.54
N ASP A 81 -5.77 8.13 5.00
CA ASP A 81 -5.46 9.40 5.65
C ASP A 81 -6.24 9.53 6.96
N GLN A 82 -7.53 9.23 6.94
CA GLN A 82 -8.36 9.25 8.14
C GLN A 82 -7.83 8.31 9.23
N GLN A 83 -7.41 7.10 8.86
CA GLN A 83 -6.86 6.12 9.82
C GLN A 83 -5.49 6.54 10.35
N VAL A 84 -4.62 7.07 9.48
CA VAL A 84 -3.31 7.58 9.88
C VAL A 84 -3.46 8.76 10.83
N GLN A 85 -4.34 9.71 10.53
CA GLN A 85 -4.61 10.87 11.39
C GLN A 85 -5.13 10.45 12.77
N GLN A 86 -6.12 9.55 12.83
CA GLN A 86 -6.66 9.04 14.10
C GLN A 86 -5.57 8.41 14.97
N MET A 87 -4.69 7.62 14.37
CA MET A 87 -3.57 6.99 15.05
C MET A 87 -2.51 8.03 15.48
N CYS A 88 -2.20 9.05 14.65
CA CYS A 88 -1.30 10.13 15.04
C CYS A 88 -1.84 10.91 16.24
N VAL A 89 -3.13 11.28 16.24
CA VAL A 89 -3.76 11.97 17.38
C VAL A 89 -3.60 11.17 18.67
N GLN A 90 -3.73 9.84 18.60
CA GLN A 90 -3.68 8.98 19.78
C GLN A 90 -2.25 8.68 20.28
N PHE A 91 -1.30 8.42 19.37
CA PHE A 91 0.01 7.87 19.73
C PHE A 91 1.19 8.76 19.34
N PHE A 92 1.06 9.54 18.27
CA PHE A 92 2.16 10.32 17.69
C PHE A 92 1.72 11.73 17.31
N PRO A 93 1.28 12.57 18.28
CA PRO A 93 0.70 13.87 17.99
C PRO A 93 1.68 14.81 17.28
N HIS A 94 2.98 14.62 17.49
CA HIS A 94 4.05 15.36 16.82
C HIS A 94 4.23 15.02 15.32
N LEU A 95 3.57 13.97 14.82
CA LEU A 95 3.58 13.55 13.41
C LEU A 95 2.24 13.81 12.72
N LEU A 96 1.34 14.57 13.35
CA LEU A 96 0.03 14.87 12.77
C LEU A 96 0.20 15.75 11.52
N GLY A 97 -0.39 15.32 10.40
CA GLY A 97 -0.33 16.05 9.13
C GLY A 97 0.97 15.87 8.34
N GLU A 98 1.90 15.07 8.83
CA GLU A 98 3.13 14.74 8.11
C GLU A 98 2.86 13.75 6.95
N GLU A 99 3.71 13.80 5.94
CA GLU A 99 3.66 12.86 4.81
C GLU A 99 3.91 11.42 5.27
N TYR A 100 3.31 10.47 4.58
CA TYR A 100 3.54 9.05 4.81
C TYR A 100 3.82 8.31 3.52
N LEU A 101 4.52 7.18 3.65
CA LEU A 101 4.82 6.26 2.56
C LEU A 101 4.32 4.86 2.93
N VAL A 102 3.50 4.26 2.08
CA VAL A 102 3.14 2.84 2.19
C VAL A 102 4.21 2.02 1.51
N VAL A 103 4.94 1.18 2.25
CA VAL A 103 6.12 0.48 1.72
C VAL A 103 5.81 -0.93 1.26
N GLY A 104 4.82 -1.56 1.88
CA GLY A 104 4.50 -2.94 1.57
C GLY A 104 3.40 -3.53 2.44
N THR A 105 3.31 -4.85 2.39
CA THR A 105 2.38 -5.64 3.20
C THR A 105 3.11 -6.54 4.17
N VAL A 106 2.59 -6.67 5.40
CA VAL A 106 3.13 -7.60 6.40
C VAL A 106 2.25 -8.85 6.45
N GLU A 107 2.85 -10.00 6.71
CA GLU A 107 2.08 -11.22 6.93
C GLU A 107 1.07 -11.05 8.08
N ARG A 108 -0.14 -11.59 7.89
CA ARG A 108 -1.23 -11.43 8.85
C ARG A 108 -0.93 -12.01 10.23
N LYS A 109 -0.17 -13.11 10.28
CA LYS A 109 0.23 -13.76 11.54
C LYS A 109 1.17 -12.85 12.32
N ALA A 110 2.24 -12.38 11.67
CA ALA A 110 3.21 -11.46 12.25
C ALA A 110 2.57 -10.14 12.68
N TRP A 111 1.67 -9.58 11.86
CA TRP A 111 0.91 -8.38 12.23
C TRP A 111 0.08 -8.59 13.51
N LYS A 112 -0.59 -9.74 13.65
CA LYS A 112 -1.36 -10.07 14.86
C LYS A 112 -0.46 -10.22 16.08
N GLU A 113 0.72 -10.81 15.93
CA GLU A 113 1.70 -10.96 17.01
C GLU A 113 2.27 -9.59 17.44
N GLY A 114 2.59 -8.72 16.48
CA GLY A 114 3.01 -7.34 16.75
C GLY A 114 1.93 -6.51 17.45
N TYR A 115 0.66 -6.63 17.02
CA TYR A 115 -0.46 -5.98 17.69
C TYR A 115 -0.65 -6.45 19.14
N GLN A 116 -0.28 -7.69 19.45
CA GLN A 116 -0.30 -8.24 20.82
C GLN A 116 0.94 -7.88 21.64
N GLY A 117 1.88 -7.09 21.10
CA GLY A 117 3.13 -6.74 21.76
C GLY A 117 4.13 -7.91 21.83
N LYS A 118 3.94 -8.96 21.02
CA LYS A 118 4.78 -10.17 21.03
C LYS A 118 5.86 -10.19 19.96
N ALA A 119 5.89 -9.20 19.06
CA ALA A 119 6.85 -9.10 17.98
C ALA A 119 7.52 -7.72 17.99
N THR A 120 8.81 -7.69 17.66
CA THR A 120 9.60 -6.47 17.55
C THR A 120 9.46 -5.84 16.16
N LEU A 121 9.94 -4.60 15.99
CA LEU A 121 10.01 -3.98 14.67
C LEU A 121 10.89 -4.78 13.69
N GLY A 122 11.96 -5.40 14.18
CA GLY A 122 12.82 -6.28 13.35
C GLY A 122 12.05 -7.48 12.79
N ASP A 123 11.17 -8.07 13.60
CA ASP A 123 10.33 -9.20 13.17
C ASP A 123 9.29 -8.76 12.12
N MET A 124 8.79 -7.52 12.22
CA MET A 124 7.91 -6.95 11.19
C MET A 124 8.64 -6.76 9.85
N PHE A 125 9.88 -6.27 9.84
CA PHE A 125 10.69 -6.16 8.61
C PHE A 125 11.07 -7.52 8.05
N ALA A 126 11.32 -8.52 8.90
CA ALA A 126 11.58 -9.88 8.47
C ALA A 126 10.38 -10.53 7.77
N THR A 127 9.17 -10.04 8.04
CA THR A 127 7.90 -10.52 7.47
C THR A 127 7.26 -9.53 6.50
N LEU A 128 8.00 -8.49 6.11
CA LEU A 128 7.57 -7.46 5.18
C LEU A 128 7.78 -7.93 3.74
N HIS A 129 6.71 -7.87 2.96
CA HIS A 129 6.74 -7.92 1.51
C HIS A 129 6.66 -6.50 0.96
N ASP A 130 7.76 -6.01 0.41
CA ASP A 130 7.77 -4.74 -0.32
C ASP A 130 6.84 -4.81 -1.53
N PHE A 131 6.37 -3.66 -2.02
CA PHE A 131 5.67 -3.63 -3.29
C PHE A 131 6.62 -3.84 -4.47
N LYS A 132 6.12 -4.53 -5.51
CA LYS A 132 6.87 -4.70 -6.77
C LYS A 132 7.13 -3.36 -7.44
N GLN A 133 6.11 -2.51 -7.45
CA GLN A 133 6.13 -1.17 -8.03
C GLN A 133 4.96 -0.35 -7.49
N HIS A 134 5.18 0.96 -7.41
CA HIS A 134 4.12 1.95 -7.20
C HIS A 134 3.63 2.42 -8.57
N LEU A 135 2.33 2.38 -8.75
CA LEU A 135 1.64 2.78 -9.97
C LEU A 135 0.72 3.93 -9.68
N GLU A 136 0.47 4.72 -10.71
CA GLU A 136 -0.49 5.81 -10.71
C GLU A 136 -1.47 5.57 -11.85
N PHE A 137 -2.75 5.75 -11.58
CA PHE A 137 -3.80 5.64 -12.59
C PHE A 137 -4.68 6.86 -12.52
N GLU A 138 -4.94 7.47 -13.67
CA GLU A 138 -5.96 8.49 -13.81
C GLU A 138 -7.26 7.85 -14.31
N PRO A 139 -8.42 8.10 -13.67
CA PRO A 139 -9.70 7.68 -14.21
C PRO A 139 -9.93 8.38 -15.54
N ALA A 140 -10.55 7.66 -16.50
CA ALA A 140 -10.95 8.26 -17.77
C ALA A 140 -11.85 9.47 -17.49
N ARG A 141 -11.39 10.67 -17.86
CA ARG A 141 -12.17 11.89 -17.73
C ARG A 141 -13.34 11.80 -18.69
N TRP A 142 -14.57 11.97 -18.21
CA TRP A 142 -15.74 12.17 -19.05
C TRP A 142 -15.59 13.52 -19.75
N MET A 143 -14.95 13.55 -20.92
CA MET A 143 -14.98 14.71 -21.79
C MET A 143 -16.26 14.62 -22.63
N TRP A 144 -17.11 15.63 -22.53
CA TRP A 144 -18.18 15.83 -23.51
C TRP A 144 -17.52 16.16 -24.84
N VAL A 145 -17.39 15.18 -25.72
CA VAL A 145 -17.02 15.43 -27.11
C VAL A 145 -18.29 15.94 -27.78
N LYS A 146 -18.30 17.20 -28.23
CA LYS A 146 -19.28 17.61 -29.23
C LYS A 146 -18.96 16.82 -30.50
N GLU A 147 -19.91 16.02 -30.97
CA GLU A 147 -19.86 15.48 -32.33
C GLU A 147 -20.01 16.69 -33.29
N ASP A 148 -18.98 16.92 -34.11
CA ASP A 148 -19.02 17.85 -35.24
C ASP A 148 -19.80 17.26 -36.41
#